data_AF-A0A9X0BF64-F1
#
_entry.id   AF-A0A9X0BF64-F1
#
_cell.length_a   1.000
_cell.length_b   1.000
_cell.length_c   1.000
_cell.angle_alpha   90.00
_cell.angle_beta   90.00
_cell.angle_gamma   90.00
#
_symmetry.space_group_name_H-M   'P 1'
#
loop_
_entity.id
_entity.type
_entity.pdbx_description
1 polymer ?
#
loop_
_entity_poly.entity_id
_entity_poly.type
_entity_poly.pdbx_seq_one_letter_code
_entity_poly.pdbx_strand_id
1 'polypeptide(L)'
;MATKRFSLQELAEHSREDSAFIAINGVVWDCTCFAEKHPGGAEVIESAWGKNASQPYNEVHSPGLVESFFGEEKFMGILENDGFNENGPQRAKRCLQPIQNIVNLLDMEKAAGEILTERAKVYIEDASNDGVTARLNIQCFQKVLFRPRVLRPVGSISTEVEILGKTYGLPILNAPVSLSMIAHPDAEIALAKGL
;
A
#
# COMPACT_ATOMS: atom_id res chain seq x y z
N MET A 1 13.98 -28.37 -17.73
CA MET A 1 13.39 -28.20 -19.07
C MET A 1 13.71 -26.80 -19.57
N ALA A 2 13.76 -26.57 -20.88
CA ALA A 2 14.04 -25.24 -21.41
C ALA A 2 12.90 -24.27 -21.04
N THR A 3 13.24 -23.13 -20.44
CA THR A 3 12.27 -22.10 -20.09
C THR A 3 11.63 -21.54 -21.35
N LYS A 4 10.30 -21.61 -21.45
CA LYS A 4 9.55 -21.03 -22.57
C LYS A 4 9.74 -19.53 -22.58
N ARG A 5 9.91 -18.96 -23.77
CA ARG A 5 9.96 -17.52 -24.00
C ARG A 5 8.67 -17.10 -24.68
N PHE A 6 8.12 -15.97 -24.24
CA PHE A 6 6.89 -15.40 -24.78
C PHE A 6 7.21 -14.05 -25.41
N SER A 7 6.61 -13.77 -26.56
CA SER A 7 6.46 -12.41 -27.08
C SER A 7 5.22 -11.73 -26.49
N LEU A 8 5.14 -10.40 -26.63
CA LEU A 8 3.92 -9.65 -26.25
C LEU A 8 2.69 -10.10 -27.05
N GLN A 9 2.86 -10.55 -28.30
CA GLN A 9 1.76 -11.05 -29.12
C GLN A 9 1.24 -12.39 -28.59
N GLU A 10 2.13 -13.34 -28.28
CA GLU A 10 1.75 -14.63 -27.69
C GLU A 10 1.10 -14.45 -26.32
N LEU A 11 1.61 -13.50 -25.50
CA LEU A 11 0.99 -13.19 -24.22
C LEU A 11 -0.47 -12.72 -24.41
N ALA A 12 -0.73 -11.85 -25.40
CA ALA A 12 -2.05 -11.28 -25.65
C ALA A 12 -3.12 -12.33 -26.04
N GLU A 13 -2.71 -13.49 -26.54
CA GLU A 13 -3.61 -14.63 -26.82
C GLU A 13 -4.26 -15.19 -25.55
N HIS A 14 -3.60 -15.00 -24.40
CA HIS A 14 -4.04 -15.48 -23.08
C HIS A 14 -4.77 -14.38 -22.29
N SER A 15 -5.86 -13.88 -22.88
CA SER A 15 -6.69 -12.78 -22.36
C SER A 15 -8.13 -13.17 -21.98
N ARG A 16 -8.36 -14.45 -21.63
CA ARG A 16 -9.71 -15.01 -21.37
C ARG A 16 -9.76 -15.75 -20.04
N GLU A 17 -10.96 -15.95 -19.51
CA GLU A 17 -11.17 -16.58 -18.20
C GLU A 17 -10.63 -18.01 -18.11
N ASP A 18 -10.67 -18.76 -19.21
CA ASP A 18 -10.15 -20.13 -19.35
C ASP A 18 -8.67 -20.18 -19.77
N SER A 19 -8.07 -19.03 -20.09
CA SER A 19 -6.67 -18.88 -20.44
C SER A 19 -6.21 -17.44 -20.19
N ALA A 20 -5.81 -17.15 -18.95
CA ALA A 20 -5.48 -15.81 -18.48
C ALA A 20 -4.05 -15.74 -17.98
N PHE A 21 -3.14 -15.18 -18.78
CA PHE A 21 -1.74 -14.98 -18.39
C PHE A 21 -1.42 -13.50 -18.20
N ILE A 22 -0.50 -13.21 -17.30
CA ILE A 22 0.02 -11.86 -17.07
C ILE A 22 1.54 -11.90 -17.00
N ALA A 23 2.20 -10.85 -17.48
CA ALA A 23 3.63 -10.68 -17.29
C ALA A 23 3.93 -9.68 -16.16
N ILE A 24 4.76 -10.08 -15.20
CA ILE A 24 5.22 -9.26 -14.09
C ILE A 24 6.74 -9.41 -14.00
N ASN A 25 7.45 -8.29 -14.08
CA ASN A 25 8.91 -8.20 -13.98
C ASN A 25 9.64 -9.18 -14.91
N GLY A 26 9.17 -9.27 -16.15
CA GLY A 26 9.73 -10.16 -17.18
C GLY A 26 9.33 -11.64 -17.06
N VAL A 27 8.53 -12.02 -16.06
CA VAL A 27 8.05 -13.40 -15.87
C VAL A 27 6.57 -13.51 -16.23
N VAL A 28 6.21 -14.55 -16.98
CA VAL A 28 4.82 -14.85 -17.37
C VAL A 28 4.21 -15.85 -16.39
N TRP A 29 3.09 -15.46 -15.79
CA TRP A 29 2.35 -16.22 -14.79
C TRP A 29 0.97 -16.60 -15.31
N ASP A 30 0.55 -17.84 -15.04
CA ASP A 30 -0.82 -18.29 -15.25
C ASP A 30 -1.72 -17.87 -14.08
N CYS A 31 -2.61 -16.90 -14.33
CA CYS A 31 -3.60 -16.41 -13.38
C CYS A 31 -5.02 -16.89 -13.71
N THR A 32 -5.17 -17.94 -14.52
CA THR A 32 -6.46 -18.58 -14.81
C THR A 32 -7.17 -18.98 -13.51
N CYS A 33 -8.46 -18.65 -13.40
CA CYS A 33 -9.29 -18.82 -12.19
C CYS A 33 -8.80 -18.10 -10.93
N PHE A 34 -8.00 -17.03 -11.07
CA PHE A 34 -7.55 -16.22 -9.92
C PHE A 34 -8.37 -14.92 -9.72
N ALA A 35 -9.08 -14.43 -10.74
CA ALA A 35 -9.70 -13.10 -10.68
C ALA A 35 -10.61 -12.87 -9.49
N GLU A 36 -11.55 -13.78 -9.23
CA GLU A 36 -12.47 -13.69 -8.08
C GLU A 36 -11.77 -13.78 -6.72
N LYS A 37 -10.55 -14.30 -6.67
CA LYS A 37 -9.76 -14.45 -5.44
C LYS A 37 -8.85 -13.26 -5.17
N HIS A 38 -8.74 -12.32 -6.11
CA HIS A 38 -7.84 -11.19 -5.99
C HIS A 38 -8.40 -10.15 -4.99
N PRO A 39 -7.69 -9.85 -3.89
CA PRO A 39 -8.19 -8.93 -2.86
C PRO A 39 -8.46 -7.50 -3.36
N GLY A 40 -7.78 -7.08 -4.43
CA GLY A 40 -7.99 -5.78 -5.07
C GLY A 40 -9.20 -5.74 -6.03
N GLY A 41 -9.97 -6.83 -6.14
CA GLY A 41 -11.10 -6.98 -7.05
C GLY A 41 -10.75 -7.69 -8.36
N ALA A 42 -11.74 -8.38 -8.93
CA ALA A 42 -11.60 -9.16 -10.16
C ALA A 42 -11.33 -8.29 -11.39
N GLU A 43 -12.04 -7.16 -11.53
CA GLU A 43 -11.92 -6.26 -12.68
C GLU A 43 -10.47 -5.78 -12.92
N VAL A 44 -9.72 -5.55 -11.84
CA VAL A 44 -8.33 -5.07 -11.92
C VAL A 44 -7.44 -6.08 -12.62
N ILE A 45 -7.57 -7.36 -12.28
CA ILE A 45 -6.73 -8.41 -12.86
C ILE A 45 -7.26 -8.87 -14.23
N GLU A 46 -8.58 -8.90 -14.41
CA GLU A 46 -9.19 -9.15 -15.73
C GLU A 46 -8.71 -8.14 -16.77
N SER A 47 -8.61 -6.86 -16.38
CA SER A 47 -8.07 -5.81 -17.26
C SER A 47 -6.60 -6.01 -17.62
N ALA A 48 -5.85 -6.80 -16.85
CA ALA A 48 -4.43 -7.09 -17.02
C ALA A 48 -4.16 -8.36 -17.84
N TRP A 49 -5.16 -9.21 -18.09
CA TRP A 49 -4.97 -10.44 -18.84
C TRP A 49 -4.39 -10.19 -20.23
N GLY A 50 -3.41 -11.02 -20.59
CA GLY A 50 -2.66 -10.94 -21.83
C GLY A 50 -1.72 -9.73 -21.95
N LYS A 51 -1.40 -9.05 -20.84
CA LYS A 51 -0.59 -7.83 -20.85
C LYS A 51 0.62 -7.92 -19.92
N ASN A 52 1.60 -7.04 -20.16
CA ASN A 52 2.62 -6.73 -19.17
C ASN A 52 2.01 -5.81 -18.09
N ALA A 53 1.84 -6.37 -16.89
CA ALA A 53 1.26 -5.73 -15.72
C ALA A 53 2.33 -5.30 -14.69
N SER A 54 3.61 -5.30 -15.04
CA SER A 54 4.72 -5.00 -14.11
C SER A 54 4.54 -3.64 -13.42
N GLN A 55 4.22 -2.59 -14.18
CA GLN A 55 4.02 -1.25 -13.62
C GLN A 55 2.86 -1.22 -12.60
N PRO A 56 1.60 -1.55 -12.99
CA PRO A 56 0.51 -1.51 -12.02
C PRO A 56 0.70 -2.50 -10.87
N TYR A 57 1.40 -3.62 -11.07
CA TYR A 57 1.72 -4.56 -9.98
C TYR A 57 2.70 -3.95 -8.97
N ASN A 58 3.83 -3.40 -9.41
CA ASN A 58 4.89 -2.86 -8.54
C ASN A 58 4.46 -1.59 -7.78
N GLU A 59 3.38 -0.92 -8.20
CA GLU A 59 2.82 0.23 -7.48
C GLU A 59 2.06 -0.18 -6.20
N VAL A 60 1.62 -1.43 -6.10
CA VAL A 60 0.75 -1.90 -5.00
C VAL A 60 1.22 -3.19 -4.33
N HIS A 61 2.03 -4.01 -5.00
CA HIS A 61 2.55 -5.27 -4.49
C HIS A 61 4.08 -5.25 -4.38
N SER A 62 4.60 -6.01 -3.42
CA SER A 62 6.05 -6.24 -3.34
C SER A 62 6.52 -7.13 -4.50
N PRO A 63 7.76 -6.94 -5.00
CA PRO A 63 8.25 -7.68 -6.17
C PRO A 63 8.15 -9.20 -6.05
N GLY A 64 8.34 -9.77 -4.85
CA GLY A 64 8.35 -11.22 -4.62
C GLY A 64 7.00 -11.85 -4.24
N LEU A 65 5.93 -11.06 -4.07
CA LEU A 65 4.63 -11.61 -3.65
C LEU A 65 4.08 -12.62 -4.67
N VAL A 66 4.17 -12.32 -5.97
CA VAL A 66 3.70 -13.19 -7.06
C VAL A 66 4.37 -14.56 -7.02
N GLU A 67 5.69 -14.61 -6.82
CA GLU A 67 6.44 -15.87 -6.74
C GLU A 67 6.01 -16.68 -5.51
N SER A 68 5.89 -16.03 -4.34
CA SER A 68 5.49 -16.70 -3.11
C SER A 68 4.05 -17.22 -3.13
N PHE A 69 3.17 -16.55 -3.87
CA PHE A 69 1.74 -16.87 -3.90
C PHE A 69 1.41 -17.92 -4.95
N PHE A 70 1.91 -17.74 -6.17
CA PHE A 70 1.62 -18.64 -7.29
C PHE A 70 2.54 -19.86 -7.34
N GLY A 71 3.75 -19.75 -6.81
CA GLY A 71 4.73 -20.84 -6.83
C GLY A 71 5.16 -21.25 -8.25
N GLU A 72 5.95 -22.31 -8.32
CA GLU A 72 6.51 -22.80 -9.60
C GLU A 72 5.45 -23.38 -10.55
N GLU A 73 4.30 -23.86 -10.04
CA GLU A 73 3.27 -24.50 -10.86
C GLU A 73 2.61 -23.54 -11.87
N LYS A 74 2.56 -22.25 -11.51
CA LYS A 74 1.94 -21.20 -12.31
C LYS A 74 2.97 -20.41 -13.12
N PHE A 75 4.24 -20.80 -13.06
CA PHE A 75 5.28 -20.25 -13.91
C PHE A 75 5.13 -20.77 -15.34
N MET A 76 4.93 -19.87 -16.30
CA MET A 76 4.75 -20.25 -17.70
C MET A 76 6.01 -20.00 -18.53
N GLY A 77 6.81 -18.97 -18.19
CA GLY A 77 8.01 -18.62 -18.94
C GLY A 77 8.48 -17.19 -18.72
N ILE A 78 9.33 -16.70 -19.62
CA ILE A 78 9.92 -15.36 -19.59
C ILE A 78 9.39 -14.54 -20.76
N LEU A 79 9.04 -13.28 -20.51
CA LEU A 79 8.64 -12.32 -21.55
C LEU A 79 9.90 -11.75 -22.23
N GLU A 80 9.96 -11.83 -23.55
CA GLU A 80 11.03 -11.22 -24.36
C GLU A 80 10.75 -9.74 -24.60
N ASN A 81 11.78 -8.91 -24.47
CA ASN A 81 11.68 -7.44 -24.65
C ASN A 81 10.49 -6.88 -23.87
N ASP A 82 10.53 -7.04 -22.54
CA ASP A 82 9.44 -6.69 -21.62
C ASP A 82 8.96 -5.23 -21.74
N GLY A 83 9.72 -4.35 -22.41
CA GLY A 83 9.36 -2.96 -22.65
C GLY A 83 9.22 -2.17 -21.36
N PHE A 84 9.72 -2.71 -20.24
CA PHE A 84 9.58 -2.12 -18.93
C PHE A 84 10.58 -0.99 -18.79
N ASN A 85 10.08 0.23 -18.66
CA ASN A 85 10.92 1.37 -18.30
C ASN A 85 11.11 1.36 -16.78
N GLU A 86 12.29 0.96 -16.31
CA GLU A 86 12.67 0.95 -14.88
C GLU A 86 12.49 2.32 -14.21
N ASN A 87 12.47 3.40 -15.00
CA ASN A 87 12.12 4.74 -14.53
C ASN A 87 10.59 4.86 -14.50
N GLY A 88 9.98 4.32 -13.43
CA GLY A 88 8.57 4.53 -13.13
C GLY A 88 8.19 6.03 -13.09
N PRO A 89 6.90 6.37 -13.01
CA PRO A 89 6.45 7.75 -13.06
C PRO A 89 7.18 8.61 -12.01
N GLN A 90 8.02 9.53 -12.46
CA GLN A 90 8.70 10.49 -11.59
C GLN A 90 7.64 11.38 -10.95
N ARG A 91 7.37 11.19 -9.66
CA ARG A 91 6.57 12.14 -8.89
C ARG A 91 7.25 13.49 -8.99
N ALA A 92 6.52 14.49 -9.50
CA ALA A 92 7.00 15.85 -9.57
C ALA A 92 7.49 16.28 -8.17
N LYS A 93 8.75 16.70 -8.05
CA LYS A 93 9.32 17.27 -6.82
C LYS A 93 8.51 18.51 -6.44
N ARG A 94 7.48 18.36 -5.61
CA ARG A 94 6.77 19.48 -5.00
C ARG A 94 7.57 19.95 -3.78
N CYS A 95 7.69 21.27 -3.62
CA CYS A 95 8.35 21.86 -2.45
C CYS A 95 7.48 21.64 -1.22
N LEU A 96 7.83 20.63 -0.44
CA LEU A 96 7.22 20.39 0.86
C LEU A 96 7.68 21.44 1.87
N GLN A 97 6.77 21.83 2.76
CA GLN A 97 7.18 22.59 3.94
C GLN A 97 8.15 21.75 4.79
N PRO A 98 9.16 22.39 5.42
CA PRO A 98 10.07 21.70 6.31
C PRO A 98 9.32 20.99 7.46
N ILE A 99 9.80 19.82 7.88
CA ILE A 99 9.16 19.03 8.94
C ILE A 99 8.99 19.80 10.25
N GLN A 100 9.91 20.72 10.56
CA GLN A 100 9.82 21.57 11.74
C GLN A 100 8.61 22.53 11.75
N ASN A 101 7.96 22.74 10.60
CA ASN A 101 6.77 23.59 10.48
C ASN A 101 5.47 22.80 10.67
N ILE A 102 5.53 21.47 10.73
CA ILE A 102 4.40 20.60 11.01
C ILE A 102 4.19 20.57 12.53
N VAL A 103 3.12 21.21 13.01
CA VAL A 103 2.87 21.37 14.45
C VAL A 103 1.99 20.24 15.00
N ASN A 104 1.09 19.71 14.16
CA ASN A 104 0.15 18.67 14.56
C ASN A 104 -0.16 17.70 13.40
N LEU A 105 -0.93 16.64 13.69
CA LEU A 105 -1.27 15.61 12.70
C LEU A 105 -2.16 16.13 11.54
N LEU A 106 -2.97 17.18 11.77
CA LEU A 106 -3.79 17.79 10.71
C LEU A 106 -2.92 18.57 9.71
N ASP A 107 -1.78 19.13 10.17
CA ASP A 107 -0.80 19.75 9.26
C ASP A 107 -0.13 18.68 8.38
N MET A 108 0.14 17.49 8.93
CA MET A 108 0.63 16.35 8.15
C MET A 108 -0.39 15.89 7.10
N GLU A 109 -1.66 15.75 7.49
CA GLU A 109 -2.75 15.40 6.57
C GLU A 109 -2.87 16.41 5.44
N LYS A 110 -2.85 17.71 5.76
CA LYS A 110 -2.86 18.79 4.77
C LYS A 110 -1.66 18.72 3.83
N ALA A 111 -0.45 18.55 4.37
CA ALA A 111 0.77 18.43 3.57
C ALA A 111 0.72 17.19 2.66
N ALA A 112 0.22 16.06 3.15
CA ALA A 112 0.04 14.85 2.36
C ALA A 112 -0.94 15.08 1.19
N GLY A 113 -2.05 15.79 1.43
CA GLY A 113 -3.03 16.15 0.40
C GLY A 113 -2.45 16.99 -0.76
N GLU A 114 -1.31 17.66 -0.57
CA GLU A 114 -0.60 18.39 -1.62
C GLU A 114 0.34 17.51 -2.46
N ILE A 115 0.60 16.26 -2.07
CA ILE A 115 1.58 15.37 -2.72
C ILE A 115 0.93 14.11 -3.26
N LEU A 116 -0.02 13.56 -2.50
CA LEU A 116 -0.69 12.31 -2.83
C LEU A 116 -1.38 12.44 -4.18
N THR A 117 -1.35 11.35 -4.94
CA THR A 117 -2.21 11.23 -6.13
C THR A 117 -3.66 11.14 -5.69
N GLU A 118 -4.60 11.49 -6.57
CA GLU A 118 -6.04 11.38 -6.26
C GLU A 118 -6.41 9.97 -5.80
N ARG A 119 -5.87 8.94 -6.47
CA ARG A 119 -6.06 7.54 -6.10
C ARG A 119 -5.56 7.23 -4.68
N ALA A 120 -4.36 7.72 -4.32
CA ALA A 120 -3.80 7.52 -2.99
C ALA A 120 -4.61 8.24 -1.92
N LYS A 121 -5.04 9.47 -2.22
CA LYS A 121 -5.85 10.29 -1.33
C LYS A 121 -7.19 9.61 -1.02
N VAL A 122 -7.92 9.18 -2.06
CA VAL A 122 -9.17 8.42 -1.89
C VAL A 122 -8.93 7.18 -1.05
N TYR A 123 -7.93 6.36 -1.36
CA TYR A 123 -7.68 5.13 -0.58
C TYR A 123 -7.40 5.38 0.91
N ILE A 124 -6.68 6.46 1.24
CA ILE A 124 -6.25 6.77 2.61
C ILE A 124 -7.35 7.50 3.41
N GLU A 125 -8.06 8.44 2.78
CA GLU A 125 -9.03 9.31 3.46
C GLU A 125 -10.46 8.73 3.47
N ASP A 126 -10.76 7.77 2.58
CA ASP A 126 -12.12 7.26 2.41
C ASP A 126 -12.58 6.36 3.57
N ALA A 127 -13.90 6.26 3.71
CA ALA A 127 -14.57 5.49 4.75
C ALA A 127 -15.82 4.82 4.17
N SER A 128 -16.33 3.80 4.86
CA SER A 128 -17.50 3.08 4.37
C SER A 128 -18.73 4.00 4.20
N ASN A 129 -19.35 3.92 3.02
CA ASN A 129 -20.58 4.62 2.65
C ASN A 129 -20.50 6.15 2.86
N ASP A 130 -21.24 6.67 3.84
CA ASP A 130 -21.34 8.10 4.13
C ASP A 130 -20.29 8.58 5.16
N GLY A 131 -19.39 7.70 5.59
CA GLY A 131 -18.30 7.99 6.53
C GLY A 131 -18.77 8.41 7.93
N VAL A 132 -20.03 8.13 8.32
CA VAL A 132 -20.57 8.53 9.63
C VAL A 132 -19.73 7.98 10.78
N THR A 133 -19.39 6.69 10.76
CA THR A 133 -18.59 6.06 11.82
C THR A 133 -17.21 6.68 11.93
N ALA A 134 -16.54 6.97 10.81
CA ALA A 134 -15.21 7.60 10.82
C ALA A 134 -15.23 8.97 11.52
N ARG A 135 -16.24 9.81 11.21
CA ARG A 135 -16.41 11.10 11.91
C ARG A 135 -16.75 10.93 13.39
N LEU A 136 -17.63 9.99 13.72
CA LEU A 136 -18.03 9.73 15.11
C LEU A 136 -16.87 9.23 15.98
N ASN A 137 -15.94 8.47 15.42
CA ASN A 137 -14.73 8.02 16.13
C ASN A 137 -13.86 9.19 16.61
N ILE A 138 -13.77 10.27 15.86
CA ILE A 138 -13.01 11.47 16.27
C ILE A 138 -13.85 12.30 17.26
N GLN A 139 -15.13 12.51 16.94
CA GLN A 139 -16.02 13.34 17.75
C GLN A 139 -16.29 12.76 19.15
N CYS A 140 -16.20 11.44 19.32
CA CYS A 140 -16.47 10.82 20.62
C CYS A 140 -15.47 11.29 21.70
N PHE A 141 -14.22 11.55 21.34
CA PHE A 141 -13.21 12.06 22.27
C PHE A 141 -13.55 13.47 22.80
N GLN A 142 -14.22 14.30 22.00
CA GLN A 142 -14.65 15.65 22.41
C GLN A 142 -15.75 15.62 23.47
N LYS A 143 -16.41 14.48 23.68
CA LYS A 143 -17.42 14.28 24.73
C LYS A 143 -16.81 14.01 26.10
N VAL A 144 -15.50 13.73 26.16
CA VAL A 144 -14.79 13.43 27.40
C VAL A 144 -13.92 14.64 27.77
N LEU A 145 -14.20 15.23 28.94
CA LEU A 145 -13.43 16.36 29.46
C LEU A 145 -12.47 15.89 30.55
N PHE A 146 -11.30 16.52 30.63
CA PHE A 146 -10.36 16.27 31.72
C PHE A 146 -10.85 16.93 33.02
N ARG A 147 -10.67 16.20 34.13
CA ARG A 147 -10.72 16.77 35.48
C ARG A 147 -9.29 16.80 36.05
N PRO A 148 -8.47 17.80 35.68
CA PRO A 148 -7.07 17.84 36.08
C PRO A 148 -6.94 17.95 37.60
N ARG A 149 -5.93 17.27 38.16
CA ARG A 149 -5.58 17.38 39.57
C ARG A 149 -4.49 18.43 39.73
N VAL A 150 -4.79 19.50 40.47
CA VAL A 150 -3.85 20.60 40.75
C VAL A 150 -2.95 20.29 41.94
N LEU A 151 -1.88 21.08 42.09
CA LEU A 151 -0.88 20.96 43.17
C LEU A 151 -0.26 19.56 43.29
N ARG A 152 -0.04 18.89 42.14
CA ARG A 152 0.68 17.62 42.04
C ARG A 152 2.10 17.87 41.51
N PRO A 153 3.14 17.25 42.09
CA PRO A 153 4.48 17.33 41.52
C PRO A 153 4.51 16.61 40.17
N VAL A 154 4.81 17.34 39.11
CA VAL A 154 4.86 16.84 37.71
C VAL A 154 6.20 17.15 37.03
N GLY A 155 7.26 17.35 37.82
CA GLY A 155 8.60 17.65 37.30
C GLY A 155 9.26 16.48 36.56
N SER A 156 8.75 15.26 36.74
CA SER A 156 9.12 14.06 35.99
C SER A 156 7.85 13.25 35.73
N ILE A 157 7.64 12.87 34.47
CA ILE A 157 6.48 12.11 33.99
C ILE A 157 7.05 10.98 33.12
N SER A 158 6.46 9.79 33.26
CA SER A 158 6.70 8.68 32.33
C SER A 158 5.42 8.38 31.57
N THR A 159 5.57 8.13 30.28
CA THR A 159 4.53 7.63 29.36
C THR A 159 4.72 6.15 29.06
N GLU A 160 5.66 5.49 29.74
CA GLU A 160 5.94 4.08 29.51
C GLU A 160 4.73 3.22 29.84
N VAL A 161 4.54 2.16 29.05
CA VAL A 161 3.46 1.21 29.22
C VAL A 161 3.94 -0.19 28.88
N GLU A 162 3.38 -1.20 29.55
CA GLU A 162 3.56 -2.59 29.17
C GLU A 162 2.37 -3.06 28.33
N ILE A 163 2.64 -3.54 27.12
CA ILE A 163 1.64 -4.11 26.21
C ILE A 163 2.13 -5.50 25.81
N LEU A 164 1.32 -6.53 26.08
CA LEU A 164 1.62 -7.93 25.73
C LEU A 164 3.00 -8.41 26.22
N GLY A 165 3.40 -8.04 27.45
CA GLY A 165 4.67 -8.46 28.06
C GLY A 165 5.90 -7.68 27.57
N LYS A 166 5.72 -6.59 26.83
CA LYS A 166 6.81 -5.72 26.35
C LYS A 166 6.60 -4.28 26.79
N THR A 167 7.68 -3.63 27.18
CA THR A 167 7.67 -2.21 27.59
C THR A 167 7.88 -1.29 26.38
N TYR A 168 7.04 -0.27 26.27
CA TYR A 168 7.07 0.76 25.24
C TYR A 168 7.17 2.15 25.87
N GLY A 169 7.85 3.08 25.22
CA GLY A 169 8.01 4.45 25.72
C GLY A 169 6.75 5.32 25.61
N LEU A 170 5.80 4.95 24.75
CA LEU A 170 4.57 5.68 24.49
C LEU A 170 3.36 4.73 24.46
N PRO A 171 2.18 5.17 24.92
CA PRO A 171 0.95 4.38 24.86
C PRO A 171 0.21 4.56 23.53
N ILE A 172 0.97 4.66 22.43
CA ILE A 172 0.48 4.85 21.06
C ILE A 172 1.26 3.90 20.17
N LEU A 173 0.57 3.27 19.23
CA LEU A 173 1.13 2.31 18.29
C LEU A 173 0.70 2.65 16.86
N ASN A 174 1.52 2.26 15.90
CA ASN A 174 1.13 2.29 14.50
C ASN A 174 0.17 1.12 14.22
N ALA A 175 -1.07 1.43 13.84
CA ALA A 175 -2.04 0.41 13.46
C ALA A 175 -1.64 -0.22 12.11
N PRO A 176 -1.98 -1.49 11.86
CA PRO A 176 -1.71 -2.12 10.57
C PRO A 176 -2.51 -1.43 9.46
N VAL A 177 -1.82 -1.03 8.39
CA VAL A 177 -2.39 -0.43 7.18
C VAL A 177 -1.83 -1.16 5.98
N SER A 178 -2.68 -1.47 5.00
CA SER A 178 -2.29 -2.10 3.74
C SER A 178 -2.00 -1.07 2.66
N LEU A 179 -1.25 -1.48 1.64
CA LEU A 179 -0.94 -0.68 0.44
C LEU A 179 -0.16 0.61 0.72
N SER A 180 0.79 0.60 1.67
CA SER A 180 1.55 1.82 2.01
C SER A 180 2.39 2.35 0.83
N MET A 181 2.70 1.51 -0.17
CA MET A 181 3.34 1.90 -1.43
C MET A 181 2.55 2.96 -2.22
N ILE A 182 1.23 3.03 -2.02
CA ILE A 182 0.39 4.06 -2.65
C ILE A 182 0.75 5.46 -2.15
N ALA A 183 1.22 5.57 -0.90
CA ALA A 183 1.63 6.83 -0.28
C ALA A 183 3.10 7.13 -0.57
N HIS A 184 4.00 6.16 -0.45
CA HIS A 184 5.43 6.34 -0.65
C HIS A 184 6.12 5.04 -1.08
N PRO A 185 7.09 5.04 -2.01
CA PRO A 185 7.77 3.82 -2.48
C PRO A 185 8.37 2.95 -1.37
N ASP A 186 8.95 3.57 -0.34
CA ASP A 186 9.53 2.83 0.80
C ASP A 186 8.49 2.17 1.73
N ALA A 187 7.22 2.58 1.63
CA ALA A 187 6.07 1.90 2.25
C ALA A 187 6.26 1.49 3.73
N GLU A 188 5.97 0.23 4.07
CA GLU A 188 6.05 -0.31 5.42
C GLU A 188 7.48 -0.28 5.99
N ILE A 189 8.51 -0.25 5.15
CA ILE A 189 9.92 -0.14 5.58
C ILE A 189 10.17 1.24 6.19
N ALA A 190 9.64 2.31 5.58
CA ALA A 190 9.75 3.65 6.14
C ALA A 190 8.99 3.77 7.47
N LEU A 191 7.80 3.17 7.56
CA LEU A 191 7.03 3.12 8.80
C LEU A 191 7.82 2.41 9.91
N ALA A 192 8.43 1.26 9.62
CA ALA A 192 9.21 0.49 10.59
C ALA A 192 10.48 1.24 11.07
N LYS A 193 11.09 2.08 10.23
CA LYS A 193 12.25 2.91 10.60
C LYS A 193 11.89 4.14 11.44
N GLY A 194 10.66 4.64 11.27
CA GLY A 194 10.17 5.84 11.97
C GLY A 194 9.59 5.56 13.36
N LEU A 195 9.40 4.28 13.72
CA LEU A 195 8.93 3.80 15.01
C LEU A 195 10.11 3.34 15.89
#